data_AF-A0A8B6XYA5-F1
#
_entry.id   AF-A0A8B6XYA5-F1
#
_cell.length_a   1.000
_cell.length_b   1.000
_cell.length_c   1.000
_cell.angle_alpha   90.00
_cell.angle_beta   90.00
_cell.angle_gamma   90.00
#
_symmetry.space_group_name_H-M   'P 1'
#
loop_
_entity.id
_entity.type
_entity.pdbx_description
1 polymer ?
#
loop_
_entity_poly.entity_id
_entity_poly.type
_entity_poly.pdbx_seq_one_letter_code
_entity_poly.pdbx_strand_id
1 'polypeptide(L)'
;MIFFFKFAFVIGVLTLTDGKDAKEEIDYIQSLIKCSVQQELTIINEEGCNPQEVKIGVCQGTCLSATSFKNSYPWYTSKCTCCKKEKVKIETFEINCGETIKFVLRESIVACKCTACDSEKE
;
A
#
# COMPACT_ATOMS: atom_id res chain seq x y z
N MET A 1 -36.79 7.86 36.51
CA MET A 1 -37.17 6.62 35.80
C MET A 1 -36.06 6.35 34.79
N ILE A 2 -35.15 5.44 35.15
CA ILE A 2 -33.90 5.11 34.46
C ILE A 2 -34.12 3.76 33.78
N PHE A 3 -33.87 3.65 32.47
CA PHE A 3 -33.78 2.36 31.79
C PHE A 3 -32.32 1.95 31.65
N PHE A 4 -31.94 0.97 32.47
CA PHE A 4 -30.69 0.23 32.42
C PHE A 4 -30.71 -0.70 31.20
N PHE A 5 -29.89 -0.43 30.19
CA PHE A 5 -29.55 -1.44 29.19
C PHE A 5 -28.47 -2.36 29.78
N LYS A 6 -28.91 -3.59 30.02
CA LYS A 6 -28.09 -4.78 30.28
C LYS A 6 -26.97 -4.86 29.25
N PHE A 7 -25.72 -4.88 29.70
CA PHE A 7 -24.66 -5.80 29.26
C PHE A 7 -23.45 -5.60 30.20
N ALA A 8 -23.68 -5.95 31.46
CA ALA A 8 -22.60 -6.25 32.41
C ALA A 8 -22.58 -7.77 32.55
N PHE A 9 -21.78 -8.44 31.72
CA PHE A 9 -21.30 -9.78 32.00
C PHE A 9 -19.78 -9.79 31.75
N VAL A 10 -19.06 -9.68 32.87
CA VAL A 10 -17.83 -10.42 33.16
C VAL A 10 -16.60 -9.96 32.34
N ILE A 11 -15.88 -8.93 32.76
CA ILE A 11 -14.78 -8.97 33.77
C ILE A 11 -13.84 -10.17 33.56
N GLY A 12 -12.63 -9.89 33.08
CA GLY A 12 -11.52 -10.81 33.27
C GLY A 12 -10.35 -10.59 32.33
N VAL A 13 -9.50 -9.60 32.65
CA VAL A 13 -8.12 -9.50 32.16
C VAL A 13 -7.97 -9.15 30.68
N LEU A 14 -7.98 -7.85 30.38
CA LEU A 14 -7.10 -7.30 29.34
C LEU A 14 -6.31 -6.18 30.00
N THR A 15 -5.35 -6.64 30.79
CA THR A 15 -4.15 -5.87 31.12
C THR A 15 -3.60 -5.28 29.83
N LEU A 16 -3.30 -3.98 29.89
CA LEU A 16 -2.35 -3.28 29.05
C LEU A 16 -1.18 -4.21 28.69
N THR A 17 -1.20 -4.80 27.50
CA THR A 17 -0.02 -5.40 26.88
C THR A 17 0.31 -4.57 25.66
N ASP A 18 1.59 -4.25 25.58
CA ASP A 18 2.29 -3.46 24.57
C ASP A 18 1.71 -3.53 23.16
N GLY A 19 1.70 -2.39 22.46
CA GLY A 19 1.28 -2.22 21.06
C GLY A 19 2.15 -2.94 20.02
N LYS A 20 2.43 -4.23 20.22
CA LYS A 20 3.14 -5.13 19.30
C LYS A 20 2.19 -6.08 18.54
N ASP A 21 0.99 -6.35 19.07
CA ASP A 21 0.07 -7.34 18.46
C ASP A 21 -0.63 -6.86 17.17
N ALA A 22 -0.91 -5.56 17.04
CA ALA A 22 -1.62 -5.04 15.86
C ALA A 22 -0.81 -5.14 14.55
N LYS A 23 0.53 -5.21 14.63
CA LYS A 23 1.39 -5.28 13.45
C LYS A 23 1.36 -6.68 12.82
N GLU A 24 1.32 -7.71 13.66
CA GLU A 24 1.41 -9.11 13.22
C GLU A 24 0.13 -9.57 12.49
N GLU A 25 -1.03 -9.12 12.96
CA GLU A 25 -2.33 -9.41 12.31
C GLU A 25 -2.50 -8.68 10.96
N ILE A 26 -1.93 -7.47 10.82
CA ILE A 26 -1.93 -6.70 9.57
C ILE A 26 -0.98 -7.31 8.52
N ASP A 27 0.19 -7.82 8.93
CA ASP A 27 1.17 -8.45 8.03
C ASP A 27 0.61 -9.74 7.41
N TYR A 28 -0.18 -10.53 8.15
CA TYR A 28 -0.84 -11.72 7.59
C TYR A 28 -1.87 -11.37 6.51
N ILE A 29 -2.69 -10.33 6.74
CA ILE A 29 -3.68 -9.86 5.76
C ILE A 29 -2.99 -9.30 4.52
N GLN A 30 -1.88 -8.57 4.67
CA GLN A 30 -1.09 -8.07 3.54
C GLN A 30 -0.48 -9.20 2.69
N SER A 31 -0.12 -10.33 3.30
CA SER A 31 0.40 -11.50 2.57
C SER A 31 -0.62 -12.14 1.61
N LEU A 32 -1.93 -11.95 1.86
CA LEU A 32 -3.02 -12.50 1.06
C LEU A 32 -3.42 -11.60 -0.12
N ILE A 33 -2.97 -10.34 -0.14
CA ILE A 33 -3.29 -9.39 -1.21
C ILE A 33 -2.46 -9.76 -2.44
N LYS A 34 -3.10 -10.22 -3.51
CA LYS A 34 -2.42 -10.40 -4.81
C LYS A 34 -2.01 -9.04 -5.36
N CYS A 35 -0.86 -8.99 -6.04
CA CYS A 35 -0.40 -7.78 -6.73
C CYS A 35 -1.51 -7.13 -7.56
N SER A 36 -1.92 -5.93 -7.17
CA SER A 36 -2.98 -5.17 -7.81
C SER A 36 -2.76 -3.67 -7.61
N VAL A 37 -3.55 -2.87 -8.34
CA VAL A 37 -3.63 -1.43 -8.10
C VAL A 37 -4.40 -1.18 -6.81
N GLN A 38 -3.86 -0.35 -5.93
CA GLN A 38 -4.53 0.20 -4.76
C GLN A 38 -4.60 1.72 -4.88
N GLN A 39 -5.52 2.35 -4.15
CA GLN A 39 -5.65 3.80 -4.11
C GLN A 39 -4.99 4.32 -2.84
N GLU A 40 -4.03 5.23 -2.99
CA GLU A 40 -3.31 5.86 -1.88
C GLU A 40 -3.57 7.36 -1.89
N LEU A 41 -3.71 7.95 -0.69
CA LEU A 41 -3.80 9.40 -0.53
C LEU A 41 -2.39 9.98 -0.56
N THR A 42 -2.16 10.93 -1.46
CA THR A 42 -0.92 11.70 -1.51
C THR A 42 -1.24 13.18 -1.37
N ILE A 43 -0.34 13.92 -0.72
CA ILE A 43 -0.48 15.36 -0.55
C ILE A 43 0.27 16.05 -1.68
N ILE A 44 -0.44 16.81 -2.51
CA ILE A 44 0.21 17.74 -3.42
C ILE A 44 0.46 19.04 -2.67
N ASN A 45 1.74 19.38 -2.53
CA ASN A 45 2.21 20.62 -1.92
C ASN A 45 2.98 21.42 -2.98
N GLU A 46 2.37 22.49 -3.47
CA GLU A 46 2.97 23.41 -4.44
C GLU A 46 3.19 24.76 -3.79
N GLU A 47 4.30 25.42 -4.13
CA GLU A 47 4.64 26.73 -3.57
C GLU A 47 3.55 27.76 -3.88
N GLY A 48 3.11 28.48 -2.85
CA GLY A 48 2.04 29.48 -2.97
C GLY A 48 0.63 28.91 -3.04
N CYS A 49 0.45 27.59 -2.88
CA CYS A 49 -0.84 26.92 -2.93
C CYS A 49 -1.18 26.23 -1.60
N ASN A 50 -2.47 26.04 -1.34
CA ASN A 50 -2.89 25.23 -0.19
C ASN A 50 -2.61 23.74 -0.48
N PRO A 51 -2.02 22.99 0.47
CA PRO A 51 -1.83 21.55 0.31
C PRO A 51 -3.16 20.84 0.09
N GLN A 52 -3.19 19.91 -0.87
CA GLN A 52 -4.40 19.18 -1.22
C GLN A 52 -4.13 17.68 -1.26
N GLU A 53 -4.98 16.93 -0.57
CA GLU A 53 -4.98 15.47 -0.64
C GLU A 53 -5.65 15.00 -1.93
N VAL A 54 -4.96 14.14 -2.67
CA VAL A 54 -5.46 13.51 -3.89
C VAL A 54 -5.27 12.01 -3.80
N LYS A 55 -6.11 11.25 -4.52
CA LYS A 55 -5.98 9.81 -4.64
C LYS A 55 -5.20 9.46 -5.90
N ILE A 56 -4.18 8.62 -5.75
CA ILE A 56 -3.40 8.08 -6.87
C ILE A 56 -3.37 6.56 -6.81
N GLY A 57 -3.28 5.93 -7.97
CA GLY A 57 -3.07 4.49 -8.08
C GLY A 57 -1.63 4.11 -7.77
N VAL A 58 -1.44 3.12 -6.88
CA VAL A 58 -0.15 2.53 -6.53
C VAL A 58 -0.18 1.01 -6.69
N CYS A 59 0.98 0.37 -6.91
CA CYS A 59 1.05 -1.09 -6.91
C CYS A 59 1.33 -1.63 -5.52
N GLN A 60 0.48 -2.53 -5.06
CA GLN A 60 0.65 -3.19 -3.77
C GLN A 60 0.19 -4.65 -3.83
N GLY A 61 0.81 -5.47 -2.99
CA GLY A 61 0.48 -6.88 -2.82
C GLY A 61 1.68 -7.79 -3.07
N THR A 62 1.40 -9.08 -3.03
CA THR A 62 2.37 -10.15 -3.03
C THR A 62 2.45 -10.82 -4.40
N CYS A 63 3.65 -11.25 -4.77
CA CYS A 63 3.95 -12.01 -5.98
C CYS A 63 4.61 -13.34 -5.64
N LEU A 64 4.38 -14.36 -6.47
CA LEU A 64 4.94 -15.70 -6.27
C LEU A 64 6.43 -15.70 -6.60
N SER A 65 7.26 -15.91 -5.59
CA SER A 65 8.69 -16.14 -5.74
C SER A 65 9.01 -17.62 -5.51
N ALA A 66 10.03 -18.14 -6.19
CA ALA A 66 10.40 -19.54 -6.12
C ALA A 66 11.90 -19.71 -5.91
N THR A 67 12.26 -20.68 -5.06
CA THR A 67 13.65 -21.09 -4.82
C THR A 67 13.77 -22.56 -5.14
N SER A 68 14.77 -22.95 -5.94
CA SER A 68 15.05 -24.35 -6.24
C SER A 68 16.48 -24.72 -5.86
N PHE A 69 16.66 -25.98 -5.45
CA PHE A 69 17.96 -26.53 -5.09
C PHE A 69 18.73 -26.99 -6.34
N LYS A 70 20.06 -26.87 -6.27
CA LYS A 70 21.02 -27.32 -7.29
C LYS A 70 21.99 -28.32 -6.66
N ASN A 71 22.42 -29.30 -7.43
CA ASN A 71 23.41 -30.31 -6.99
C ASN A 71 24.86 -29.79 -7.02
N SER A 72 25.06 -28.51 -7.33
CA SER A 72 26.38 -27.86 -7.37
C SER A 72 26.25 -26.41 -6.93
N TYR A 73 27.35 -25.82 -6.46
CA TYR A 73 27.44 -24.38 -6.15
C TYR A 73 26.83 -23.53 -7.29
N PRO A 74 25.96 -22.52 -7.02
CA PRO A 74 25.62 -21.94 -5.71
C PRO A 74 24.57 -22.70 -4.86
N TRP A 75 24.31 -23.98 -5.11
CA TRP A 75 23.41 -24.90 -4.35
C TRP A 75 21.91 -24.53 -4.35
N TYR A 76 21.59 -23.27 -4.63
CA TYR A 76 20.24 -22.78 -4.80
C TYR A 76 20.17 -21.80 -5.97
N THR A 77 18.96 -21.60 -6.49
CA THR A 77 18.64 -20.50 -7.39
C THR A 77 17.30 -19.94 -6.99
N SER A 78 17.26 -18.63 -6.81
CA SER A 78 16.05 -17.92 -6.40
C SER A 78 15.57 -17.07 -7.56
N LYS A 79 14.28 -17.16 -7.87
CA LYS A 79 13.58 -16.27 -8.79
C LYS A 79 12.63 -15.42 -7.98
N CYS A 80 13.04 -14.17 -7.74
CA CYS A 80 12.23 -13.19 -7.03
C CYS A 80 11.33 -12.45 -8.02
N THR A 81 10.04 -12.34 -7.70
CA THR A 81 9.10 -11.50 -8.44
C THR A 81 8.54 -10.40 -7.54
N CYS A 82 8.47 -9.19 -8.09
CA CYS A 82 8.03 -7.97 -7.42
C CYS A 82 6.77 -7.44 -8.10
N CYS A 83 5.87 -6.85 -7.32
CA CYS A 83 4.70 -6.15 -7.85
C CYS A 83 5.15 -4.78 -8.40
N LYS A 84 5.22 -4.65 -9.72
CA LYS A 84 5.68 -3.42 -10.40
C LYS A 84 4.55 -2.81 -11.25
N LYS A 85 4.69 -1.53 -11.57
CA LYS A 85 3.80 -0.81 -12.49
C LYS A 85 3.91 -1.40 -13.90
N GLU A 86 2.78 -1.75 -14.51
CA GLU A 86 2.70 -2.17 -15.92
C GLU A 86 2.18 -1.03 -16.80
N LYS A 87 1.22 -0.26 -16.30
CA LYS A 87 0.63 0.87 -17.03
C LYS A 87 0.38 2.04 -16.11
N VAL A 88 0.80 3.22 -16.56
CA VAL A 88 0.54 4.50 -15.90
C VAL A 88 -0.42 5.35 -16.72
N LYS A 89 -1.14 6.24 -16.05
CA LYS A 89 -1.95 7.30 -16.62
C LYS A 89 -1.51 8.62 -15.99
N ILE A 90 -1.42 9.67 -16.79
CA ILE A 90 -1.21 11.02 -16.26
C ILE A 90 -2.57 11.59 -15.86
N GLU A 91 -2.69 11.98 -14.60
CA GLU A 91 -3.88 12.63 -14.06
C GLU A 91 -3.58 14.10 -13.79
N THR A 92 -4.58 14.94 -14.04
CA THR A 92 -4.50 16.39 -13.83
C THR A 92 -5.31 16.74 -12.60
N PHE A 93 -4.67 17.39 -11.64
CA PHE A 93 -5.28 17.85 -10.41
C PHE A 93 -5.36 19.37 -10.42
N GLU A 94 -6.54 19.88 -10.07
CA GLU A 94 -6.78 21.31 -9.91
C GLU A 94 -6.49 21.69 -8.46
N ILE A 95 -5.59 22.67 -8.26
CA ILE A 95 -5.16 23.14 -6.94
C ILE A 95 -5.45 24.62 -6.81
N ASN A 96 -6.03 24.99 -5.68
CA ASN A 96 -6.35 26.36 -5.35
C ASN A 96 -5.16 27.06 -4.65
N CYS A 97 -4.70 28.16 -5.24
CA CYS A 97 -3.59 28.98 -4.76
C CYS A 97 -4.07 30.37 -4.32
N GLY A 98 -5.25 30.44 -3.70
CA GLY A 98 -5.91 31.67 -3.28
C GLY A 98 -6.73 32.27 -4.42
N GLU A 99 -6.12 33.19 -5.18
CA GLU A 99 -6.78 33.91 -6.28
C GLU A 99 -6.61 33.22 -7.64
N THR A 100 -5.73 32.23 -7.73
CA THR A 100 -5.44 31.50 -8.97
C THR A 100 -5.63 30.00 -8.81
N ILE A 101 -5.91 29.34 -9.93
CA ILE A 101 -6.02 27.89 -10.03
C ILE A 101 -4.81 27.39 -10.80
N LYS A 102 -4.10 26.40 -10.23
CA LYS A 102 -2.97 25.73 -10.88
C LYS A 102 -3.35 24.29 -11.20
N PHE A 103 -2.96 23.84 -12.39
CA PHE A 103 -3.10 22.44 -12.79
C PHE A 103 -1.79 21.71 -12.58
N VAL A 104 -1.84 20.59 -11.88
CA VAL A 104 -0.67 19.76 -11.58
C VAL A 104 -0.86 18.37 -12.17
N LEU A 105 0.15 17.92 -12.89
CA LEU A 105 0.19 16.58 -13.47
C LEU A 105 0.86 15.61 -12.49
N ARG A 106 0.26 14.45 -12.28
CA ARG A 106 0.85 13.34 -11.52
C ARG A 106 0.62 12.01 -12.24
N GLU A 107 1.57 11.10 -12.11
CA GLU A 107 1.39 9.73 -12.56
C GLU A 107 0.50 8.97 -11.58
N SER A 108 -0.46 8.21 -12.12
CA SER A 108 -1.35 7.33 -11.39
C SER A 108 -1.30 5.95 -12.05
N ILE A 109 -1.00 4.91 -11.27
CA ILE A 109 -0.85 3.55 -11.82
C ILE A 109 -2.24 2.96 -12.08
N VAL A 110 -2.44 2.43 -13.28
CA VAL A 110 -3.73 1.82 -13.70
C VAL A 110 -3.63 0.31 -13.93
N ALA A 111 -2.42 -0.24 -13.99
CA ALA A 111 -2.19 -1.68 -14.01
C ALA A 111 -0.88 -2.05 -13.33
N CYS A 112 -0.89 -3.18 -12.62
CA CYS A 112 0.25 -3.75 -11.90
C CYS A 112 0.49 -5.19 -12.34
N LYS A 113 1.75 -5.61 -12.29
CA LYS A 113 2.14 -6.96 -12.68
C LYS A 113 3.32 -7.46 -11.85
N CYS A 114 3.33 -8.77 -11.63
CA CYS A 114 4.47 -9.46 -11.06
C CYS A 114 5.55 -9.64 -12.12
N THR A 115 6.69 -8.94 -11.96
CA THR A 115 7.85 -9.05 -12.84
C THR A 115 9.08 -9.42 -12.02
N ALA A 116 10.18 -9.84 -12.66
CA ALA A 116 11.42 -10.09 -11.93
C ALA A 116 11.86 -8.81 -11.20
N CYS A 117 12.32 -8.93 -9.95
CA CYS A 117 12.76 -7.76 -9.20
C CYS A 117 13.98 -7.10 -9.84
N ASP A 118 14.88 -7.90 -10.41
CA ASP A 118 16.15 -7.46 -11.00
C ASP A 118 16.00 -6.89 -12.41
N SER A 119 14.79 -6.75 -12.94
CA SER A 119 14.54 -6.32 -14.32
C SER A 119 14.62 -4.80 -14.54
N GLU A 120 15.44 -4.07 -13.79
CA GLU A 120 15.69 -2.65 -14.07
C GLU A 120 16.74 -2.50 -15.19
N LYS A 121 16.23 -2.50 -16.42
CA LYS A 121 16.66 -1.55 -17.44
C LYS A 121 15.39 -0.93 -18.01
N GLU A 122 15.34 0.39 -17.93
CA GLU A 122 14.26 1.32 -18.32
C GLU A 122 13.52 0.94 -19.61
#